data_AF-A0A7S1BF65-F1
#
_entry.id   AF-A0A7S1BF65-F1
#
_cell.length_a   1.000
_cell.length_b   1.000
_cell.length_c   1.000
_cell.angle_alpha   90.00
_cell.angle_beta   90.00
_cell.angle_gamma   90.00
#
_symmetry.space_group_name_H-M   'P 1'
#
loop_
_entity.id
_entity.type
_entity.pdbx_description
1 polymer ?
#
loop_
_entity_poly.entity_id
_entity_poly.type
_entity_poly.pdbx_seq_one_letter_code
_entity_poly.pdbx_strand_id
1 'polypeptide(L)'
;KKSKGKAPEAGNTLQNAKAIDPATTVAQFDALFFAGGHGTVADFCTPGVLDCPVNSLVEKFYSTGKPLAAVCHGPMCLMEAKRPDGEPLVKGLNVTGFSDAEEVAVGMAGLVPYTPESQMKVLGANVSVADPFTANACRDGNLITGQNPQSSEATANLVVQALG
;
A
#
# COMPACT_ATOMS: atom_id res chain seq x y z
N LYS A 1 15.61 -32.51 11.44
CA LYS A 1 15.98 -31.19 12.03
C LYS A 1 15.90 -30.15 10.92
N LYS A 2 14.89 -29.27 10.93
CA LYS A 2 14.73 -28.21 9.92
C LYS A 2 15.86 -27.19 10.07
N SER A 3 16.61 -26.92 9.00
CA SER A 3 17.59 -25.84 8.94
C SER A 3 16.87 -24.50 9.00
N LYS A 4 17.13 -23.71 10.05
CA LYS A 4 16.72 -22.31 10.08
C LYS A 4 17.60 -21.56 9.06
N GLY A 5 17.02 -21.20 7.92
CA GLY A 5 17.66 -20.24 7.01
C GLY A 5 17.84 -18.92 7.76
N LYS A 6 19.09 -18.43 7.80
CA LYS A 6 19.42 -17.14 8.39
C LYS A 6 18.85 -16.07 7.46
N ALA A 7 17.89 -15.26 7.95
CA ALA A 7 17.43 -14.09 7.21
C ALA A 7 18.63 -13.16 6.94
N PRO A 8 18.74 -12.54 5.76
CA PRO A 8 19.77 -11.54 5.50
C PRO A 8 19.60 -10.35 6.46
N GLU A 9 20.71 -9.68 6.78
CA GLU A 9 20.78 -8.61 7.79
C GLU A 9 19.94 -7.38 7.39
N ALA A 10 18.68 -7.33 7.80
CA ALA A 10 17.78 -6.17 7.62
C ALA A 10 18.25 -4.90 8.36
N GLY A 11 19.20 -5.01 9.30
CA GLY A 11 19.66 -3.91 10.13
C GLY A 11 20.41 -2.80 9.38
N ASN A 12 21.13 -3.14 8.30
CA ASN A 12 21.97 -2.18 7.58
C ASN A 12 21.21 -1.38 6.50
N THR A 13 20.07 -1.89 6.04
CA THR A 13 19.25 -1.23 5.00
C THR A 13 18.39 -0.09 5.55
N LEU A 14 17.92 -0.18 6.80
CA LEU A 14 17.11 0.88 7.42
C LEU A 14 17.93 2.13 7.74
N GLN A 15 19.20 1.96 8.14
CA GLN A 15 20.10 3.08 8.46
C GLN A 15 20.57 3.85 7.23
N ASN A 16 20.50 3.23 6.04
CA ASN A 16 20.96 3.79 4.78
C ASN A 16 19.82 3.95 3.76
N ALA A 17 18.58 4.14 4.26
CA ALA A 17 17.43 4.38 3.41
C ALA A 17 17.68 5.60 2.52
N LYS A 18 17.55 5.42 1.20
CA LYS A 18 17.67 6.51 0.25
C LYS A 18 16.36 7.28 0.21
N ALA A 19 16.45 8.60 0.08
CA ALA A 19 15.29 9.41 -0.26
C ALA A 19 14.70 8.94 -1.59
N ILE A 20 13.36 8.96 -1.67
CA ILE A 20 12.64 8.59 -2.90
C ILE A 20 12.83 9.70 -3.93
N ASP A 21 13.35 9.33 -5.10
CA ASP A 21 13.26 10.13 -6.31
C ASP A 21 12.40 9.38 -7.33
N PRO A 22 11.15 9.82 -7.59
CA PRO A 22 10.25 9.14 -8.50
C PRO A 22 10.81 8.95 -9.92
N ALA A 23 11.68 9.85 -10.40
CA ALA A 23 12.22 9.77 -11.76
C ALA A 23 13.20 8.59 -11.92
N THR A 24 14.01 8.33 -10.90
CA THR A 24 15.04 7.28 -10.95
C THR A 24 14.55 5.96 -10.35
N THR A 25 13.66 6.00 -9.36
CA THR A 25 13.17 4.81 -8.64
C THR A 25 12.40 3.86 -9.57
N VAL A 26 11.48 4.38 -10.40
CA VAL A 26 10.59 3.54 -11.23
C VAL A 26 11.35 2.63 -12.20
N ALA A 27 12.49 3.11 -12.72
CA ALA A 27 13.32 2.36 -13.65
C ALA A 27 14.17 1.28 -12.96
N GLN A 28 14.46 1.42 -11.66
CA GLN A 28 15.40 0.57 -10.92
C GLN A 28 14.76 -0.68 -10.30
N PHE A 29 13.44 -0.68 -10.13
CA PHE A 29 12.75 -1.75 -9.40
C PHE A 29 11.70 -2.44 -10.27
N ASP A 30 11.58 -3.75 -10.09
CA ASP A 30 10.58 -4.57 -10.78
C ASP A 30 9.23 -4.59 -10.07
N ALA A 31 9.19 -4.29 -8.77
CA ALA A 31 7.98 -4.10 -7.98
C ALA A 31 8.16 -3.00 -6.94
N LEU A 32 7.07 -2.38 -6.51
CA LEU A 32 7.02 -1.38 -5.45
C LEU A 32 6.12 -1.88 -4.32
N PHE A 33 6.61 -1.83 -3.07
CA PHE A 33 5.85 -2.30 -1.90
C PHE A 33 5.82 -1.23 -0.81
N PHE A 34 4.62 -0.73 -0.51
CA PHE A 34 4.36 0.21 0.57
C PHE A 34 3.99 -0.54 1.85
N ALA A 35 4.90 -0.51 2.83
CA ALA A 35 4.60 -0.95 4.19
C ALA A 35 3.60 0.01 4.85
N GLY A 36 2.81 -0.50 5.80
CA GLY A 36 1.84 0.30 6.54
C GLY A 36 2.35 0.82 7.88
N GLY A 37 1.40 1.05 8.79
CA GLY A 37 1.60 1.71 10.09
C GLY A 37 0.99 3.12 10.08
N HIS A 38 0.49 3.58 11.22
CA HIS A 38 -0.26 4.84 11.34
C HIS A 38 0.52 6.09 10.89
N GLY A 39 1.86 6.05 10.89
CA GLY A 39 2.70 7.14 10.37
C GLY A 39 2.40 7.51 8.92
N THR A 40 1.97 6.53 8.12
CA THR A 40 1.56 6.71 6.71
C THR A 40 0.44 7.73 6.53
N VAL A 41 -0.39 7.93 7.56
CA VAL A 41 -1.46 8.93 7.55
C VAL A 41 -0.92 10.36 7.51
N ALA A 42 0.30 10.56 8.02
CA ALA A 42 0.96 11.86 8.04
C ALA A 42 1.91 12.07 6.83
N ASP A 43 2.59 11.03 6.34
CA ASP A 43 3.72 11.20 5.41
C ASP A 43 3.53 10.62 4.00
N PHE A 44 2.61 9.65 3.78
CA PHE A 44 2.46 9.01 2.47
C PHE A 44 1.63 9.82 1.49
N CYS A 45 0.71 10.65 1.96
CA CYS A 45 0.07 11.79 1.32
C CYS A 45 -1.24 12.05 2.10
N THR A 46 -1.48 13.31 2.47
CA THR A 46 -2.77 13.73 3.02
C THR A 46 -3.66 14.22 1.87
N PRO A 47 -4.95 13.82 1.79
CA PRO A 47 -5.90 14.38 0.85
C PRO A 47 -5.87 15.91 0.89
N GLY A 48 -5.83 16.51 -0.30
CA GLY A 48 -5.68 17.95 -0.48
C GLY A 48 -4.24 18.49 -0.43
N VAL A 49 -3.22 17.67 -0.14
CA VAL A 49 -1.81 18.06 -0.29
C VAL A 49 -1.35 17.72 -1.71
N LEU A 50 -1.24 18.75 -2.54
CA LEU A 50 -0.70 18.65 -3.90
C LEU A 50 0.83 18.43 -3.86
N ASP A 51 1.39 17.85 -4.92
CA ASP A 51 2.83 17.66 -5.15
C ASP A 51 3.58 16.75 -4.15
N CYS A 52 2.86 15.89 -3.44
CA CYS A 52 3.44 14.82 -2.63
C CYS A 52 4.24 13.83 -3.53
N PRO A 53 5.56 13.62 -3.29
CA PRO A 53 6.40 12.76 -4.15
C PRO A 53 5.91 11.31 -4.28
N VAL A 54 5.17 10.82 -3.27
CA VAL A 54 4.58 9.48 -3.26
C VAL A 54 3.50 9.34 -4.33
N ASN A 55 2.64 10.34 -4.55
CA ASN A 55 1.66 10.31 -5.64
C ASN A 55 2.35 10.15 -6.99
N SER A 56 3.35 11.00 -7.26
CA SER A 56 4.12 10.93 -8.50
C SER A 56 4.83 9.58 -8.67
N LEU A 57 5.35 8.99 -7.59
CA LEU A 57 5.94 7.66 -7.65
C LEU A 57 4.89 6.60 -7.98
N VAL A 58 3.75 6.60 -7.28
CA VAL A 58 2.65 5.64 -7.45
C VAL A 58 2.11 5.69 -8.87
N GLU A 59 1.78 6.87 -9.39
CA GLU A 59 1.23 7.05 -10.73
C GLU A 59 2.20 6.57 -11.81
N LYS A 60 3.46 7.00 -11.73
CA LYS A 60 4.50 6.57 -12.68
C LYS A 60 4.72 5.07 -12.60
N PHE A 61 4.85 4.50 -11.39
CA PHE A 61 5.07 3.08 -11.21
C PHE A 61 3.89 2.25 -11.76
N TYR A 62 2.66 2.64 -11.43
CA TYR A 62 1.45 1.98 -11.93
C TYR A 62 1.37 2.01 -13.47
N SER A 63 1.74 3.13 -14.10
CA SER A 63 1.75 3.25 -15.57
C SER A 63 2.73 2.31 -16.27
N THR A 64 3.74 1.78 -15.57
CA THR A 64 4.67 0.80 -16.15
C THR A 64 4.08 -0.60 -16.28
N GLY A 65 2.93 -0.85 -15.64
CA GLY A 65 2.35 -2.19 -15.55
C GLY A 65 3.16 -3.14 -14.63
N LYS A 66 4.08 -2.62 -13.82
CA LYS A 66 4.79 -3.40 -12.80
C LYS A 66 3.95 -3.57 -11.53
N PRO A 67 4.16 -4.64 -10.73
CA PRO A 67 3.44 -4.85 -9.48
C PRO A 67 3.63 -3.71 -8.47
N LEU A 68 2.53 -3.08 -8.08
CA LEU A 68 2.44 -2.09 -7.01
C LEU A 68 1.66 -2.70 -5.85
N ALA A 69 2.29 -2.81 -4.69
CA ALA A 69 1.73 -3.42 -3.51
C ALA A 69 1.67 -2.47 -2.31
N ALA A 70 0.65 -2.63 -1.48
CA ALA A 70 0.53 -1.91 -0.21
C ALA A 70 -0.20 -2.74 0.85
N VAL A 71 0.17 -2.62 2.14
CA VAL A 71 -0.46 -3.41 3.22
C VAL A 71 -0.80 -2.55 4.44
N CYS A 72 -1.87 -2.91 5.17
CA CYS A 72 -2.32 -2.21 6.37
C CYS A 72 -2.73 -0.77 6.05
N HIS A 73 -2.08 0.24 6.62
CA HIS A 73 -2.23 1.65 6.19
C HIS A 73 -1.36 2.03 4.99
N GLY A 74 -0.55 1.13 4.44
CA GLY A 74 0.22 1.37 3.22
C GLY A 74 -0.60 1.90 2.04
N PRO A 75 -1.86 1.46 1.81
CA PRO A 75 -2.73 1.99 0.75
C PRO A 75 -3.01 3.49 0.84
N MET A 76 -2.63 4.17 1.93
CA MET A 76 -2.63 5.63 2.03
C MET A 76 -1.80 6.32 0.94
N CYS A 77 -0.84 5.62 0.31
CA CYS A 77 -0.13 6.12 -0.86
C CYS A 77 -1.01 6.30 -2.11
N LEU A 78 -2.25 5.80 -2.10
CA LEU A 78 -3.16 5.80 -3.25
C LEU A 78 -4.17 6.96 -3.22
N MET A 79 -4.22 7.75 -2.14
CA MET A 79 -5.37 8.63 -1.86
C MET A 79 -5.53 9.81 -2.82
N GLU A 80 -4.43 10.27 -3.39
CA GLU A 80 -4.40 11.38 -4.35
C GLU A 80 -3.82 10.94 -5.71
N ALA A 81 -3.45 9.66 -5.85
CA ALA A 81 -2.93 9.12 -7.09
C ALA A 81 -4.03 9.02 -8.15
N LYS A 82 -3.73 9.48 -9.36
CA LYS A 82 -4.67 9.55 -10.48
C LYS A 82 -4.21 8.73 -11.68
N ARG A 83 -5.17 8.32 -12.48
CA ARG A 83 -4.94 7.74 -13.80
C ARG A 83 -4.66 8.85 -14.82
N PRO A 84 -4.15 8.52 -16.02
CA PRO A 84 -3.94 9.51 -17.08
C PRO A 84 -5.19 10.28 -17.51
N ASP A 85 -6.40 9.72 -17.28
CA ASP A 85 -7.68 10.37 -17.54
C ASP A 85 -8.13 11.33 -16.41
N GLY A 86 -7.35 11.44 -15.33
CA GLY A 86 -7.59 12.30 -14.17
C GLY A 86 -8.47 11.69 -13.08
N GLU A 87 -9.00 10.47 -13.28
CA GLU A 87 -9.79 9.76 -12.27
C GLU A 87 -8.90 9.18 -11.16
N PRO A 88 -9.42 8.97 -9.94
CA PRO A 88 -8.70 8.27 -8.89
C PRO A 88 -8.17 6.91 -9.36
N LEU A 89 -6.92 6.60 -9.04
CA LEU A 89 -6.25 5.36 -9.48
C LEU A 89 -7.06 4.11 -9.10
N VAL A 90 -7.64 4.10 -7.90
CA VAL A 90 -8.38 2.98 -7.33
C VAL A 90 -9.82 2.86 -7.82
N LYS A 91 -10.35 3.82 -8.59
CA LYS A 91 -11.76 3.85 -9.02
C LYS A 91 -12.13 2.57 -9.78
N GLY A 92 -13.10 1.83 -9.27
CA GLY A 92 -13.58 0.56 -9.83
C GLY A 92 -12.65 -0.64 -9.67
N LEU A 93 -11.50 -0.51 -9.01
CA LEU A 93 -10.60 -1.62 -8.72
C LEU A 93 -10.98 -2.32 -7.42
N ASN A 94 -10.70 -3.62 -7.35
CA ASN A 94 -10.82 -4.39 -6.12
C ASN A 94 -9.59 -4.15 -5.24
N VAL A 95 -9.83 -3.71 -4.01
CA VAL A 95 -8.76 -3.38 -3.05
C VAL A 95 -9.14 -3.80 -1.64
N THR A 96 -8.15 -3.81 -0.76
CA THR A 96 -8.32 -3.92 0.69
C THR A 96 -7.32 -3.02 1.40
N GLY A 97 -7.45 -2.86 2.71
CA GLY A 97 -6.61 -2.02 3.54
C GLY A 97 -7.11 -2.06 4.97
N PHE A 98 -6.39 -1.42 5.90
CA PHE A 98 -6.77 -1.46 7.31
C PHE A 98 -8.20 -0.96 7.49
N SER A 99 -9.02 -1.80 8.14
CA SER A 99 -10.45 -1.59 8.21
C SER A 99 -10.84 -0.57 9.27
N ASP A 100 -12.01 0.04 9.09
CA ASP A 100 -12.62 0.93 10.08
C ASP A 100 -12.81 0.20 11.42
N ALA A 101 -13.19 -1.08 11.37
CA ALA A 101 -13.37 -1.92 12.55
C ALA A 101 -12.04 -2.19 13.28
N GLU A 102 -10.94 -2.39 12.55
CA GLU A 102 -9.62 -2.54 13.15
C GLU A 102 -9.14 -1.22 13.78
N GLU A 103 -9.42 -0.07 13.15
CA GLU A 103 -9.08 1.26 13.69
C GLU A 103 -9.79 1.53 15.03
N VAL A 104 -11.07 1.14 15.14
CA VAL A 104 -11.81 1.16 16.40
C VAL A 104 -11.19 0.22 17.42
N ALA A 105 -10.86 -1.01 17.01
CA ALA A 105 -10.32 -2.03 17.92
C ALA A 105 -8.95 -1.64 18.50
N VAL A 106 -8.13 -0.90 17.77
CA VAL A 106 -6.84 -0.37 18.27
C VAL A 106 -6.97 0.98 19.00
N GLY A 107 -8.19 1.50 19.17
CA GLY A 107 -8.46 2.72 19.94
C GLY A 107 -8.04 4.02 19.24
N MET A 108 -7.90 3.99 17.92
CA MET A 108 -7.43 5.13 17.12
C MET A 108 -8.54 5.78 16.29
N ALA A 109 -9.76 5.23 16.34
CA ALA A 109 -10.93 5.81 15.69
C ALA A 109 -11.15 7.28 16.12
N GLY A 110 -11.24 8.17 15.15
CA GLY A 110 -11.40 9.62 15.36
C GLY A 110 -10.10 10.38 15.67
N LEU A 111 -8.97 9.69 15.85
CA LEU A 111 -7.65 10.32 15.96
C LEU A 111 -6.94 10.45 14.61
N VAL A 112 -7.27 9.56 13.67
CA VAL A 112 -6.88 9.69 12.26
C VAL A 112 -7.98 10.37 11.46
N PRO A 113 -7.64 11.28 10.52
CA PRO A 113 -8.64 12.04 9.76
C PRO A 113 -9.49 11.14 8.84
N TYR A 114 -8.96 10.01 8.39
CA TYR A 114 -9.65 9.00 7.58
C TYR A 114 -8.84 7.69 7.61
N THR A 115 -9.51 6.59 7.33
CA THR A 115 -8.92 5.25 7.24
C THR A 115 -8.67 4.87 5.76
N PRO A 116 -7.81 3.87 5.50
CA PRO A 116 -7.65 3.33 4.16
C PRO A 116 -8.98 2.84 3.57
N GLU A 117 -9.76 2.07 4.35
CA GLU A 117 -11.05 1.52 3.91
C GLU A 117 -12.03 2.63 3.49
N SER A 118 -12.31 3.58 4.37
CA SER A 118 -13.29 4.63 4.12
C SER A 118 -12.88 5.52 2.95
N GLN A 119 -11.60 5.92 2.88
CA GLN A 119 -11.14 6.82 1.84
C GLN A 119 -11.12 6.14 0.45
N MET A 120 -10.71 4.88 0.35
CA MET A 120 -10.77 4.16 -0.93
C MET A 120 -12.22 3.96 -1.42
N LYS A 121 -13.20 3.77 -0.52
CA LYS A 121 -14.63 3.75 -0.89
C LYS A 121 -15.08 5.09 -1.46
N VAL A 122 -14.68 6.21 -0.86
CA VAL A 122 -14.97 7.57 -1.38
C VAL A 122 -14.40 7.77 -2.79
N LEU A 123 -13.21 7.22 -3.06
CA LEU A 123 -12.57 7.24 -4.37
C LEU A 123 -13.19 6.26 -5.38
N GLY A 124 -14.24 5.53 -5.00
CA GLY A 124 -14.99 4.62 -5.86
C GLY A 124 -14.35 3.25 -6.04
N ALA A 125 -13.48 2.81 -5.12
CA ALA A 125 -12.91 1.48 -5.14
C ALA A 125 -13.90 0.43 -4.60
N ASN A 126 -13.77 -0.81 -5.08
CA ASN A 126 -14.49 -1.97 -4.55
C ASN A 126 -13.70 -2.53 -3.35
N VAL A 127 -13.92 -1.96 -2.18
CA VAL A 127 -13.18 -2.34 -0.97
C VAL A 127 -13.75 -3.62 -0.35
N SER A 128 -12.90 -4.62 -0.16
CA SER A 128 -13.22 -5.87 0.54
C SER A 128 -12.44 -5.96 1.86
N VAL A 129 -13.12 -6.31 2.95
CA VAL A 129 -12.52 -6.49 4.27
C VAL A 129 -13.00 -7.80 4.88
N ALA A 130 -12.07 -8.54 5.47
CA ALA A 130 -12.35 -9.68 6.34
C ALA A 130 -12.52 -9.23 7.80
N ASP A 131 -12.84 -10.17 8.67
CA ASP A 131 -12.90 -9.93 10.11
C ASP A 131 -11.60 -9.29 10.62
N PRO A 132 -11.67 -8.36 11.60
CA PRO A 132 -10.50 -7.68 12.13
C PRO A 132 -9.35 -8.64 12.47
N PHE A 133 -8.14 -8.25 12.06
CA PHE A 133 -6.90 -9.00 12.29
C PHE A 133 -6.84 -10.38 11.60
N THR A 134 -7.72 -10.63 10.63
CA THR A 134 -7.68 -11.80 9.74
C THR A 134 -6.93 -11.47 8.47
N ALA A 135 -6.08 -12.38 7.99
CA ALA A 135 -5.35 -12.19 6.74
C ALA A 135 -6.32 -12.07 5.55
N ASN A 136 -6.21 -10.98 4.81
CA ASN A 136 -6.95 -10.72 3.58
C ASN A 136 -6.07 -9.91 2.62
N ALA A 137 -5.86 -10.44 1.42
CA ALA A 137 -5.10 -9.77 0.38
C ALA A 137 -5.85 -9.87 -0.95
N CYS A 138 -5.81 -8.78 -1.71
CA CYS A 138 -6.49 -8.63 -2.98
C CYS A 138 -5.47 -8.28 -4.07
N ARG A 139 -5.65 -8.83 -5.27
CA ARG A 139 -4.91 -8.44 -6.47
C ARG A 139 -5.90 -8.11 -7.57
N ASP A 140 -5.79 -6.90 -8.12
CA ASP A 140 -6.51 -6.45 -9.31
C ASP A 140 -5.49 -5.99 -10.35
N GLY A 141 -5.27 -6.82 -11.37
CA GLY A 141 -4.18 -6.64 -12.32
C GLY A 141 -2.82 -6.60 -11.62
N ASN A 142 -2.19 -5.42 -11.62
CA ASN A 142 -0.89 -5.19 -11.00
C ASN A 142 -0.96 -4.39 -9.69
N LEU A 143 -2.15 -3.99 -9.25
CA LEU A 143 -2.36 -3.42 -7.93
C LEU A 143 -2.64 -4.56 -6.94
N ILE A 144 -1.84 -4.62 -5.88
CA ILE A 144 -1.94 -5.65 -4.84
C ILE A 144 -2.11 -4.93 -3.50
N THR A 145 -3.11 -5.33 -2.72
CA THR A 145 -3.35 -4.72 -1.41
C THR A 145 -3.56 -5.76 -0.33
N GLY A 146 -3.17 -5.45 0.90
CA GLY A 146 -3.36 -6.31 2.07
C GLY A 146 -4.00 -5.54 3.23
N GLN A 147 -4.91 -6.20 3.95
CA GLN A 147 -5.74 -5.54 4.95
C GLN A 147 -4.95 -5.09 6.18
N ASN A 148 -4.09 -5.93 6.72
CA ASN A 148 -3.51 -5.75 8.05
C ASN A 148 -2.15 -6.45 8.15
N PRO A 149 -1.42 -6.37 9.29
CA PRO A 149 -0.12 -7.03 9.43
C PRO A 149 -0.15 -8.54 9.15
N GLN A 150 -1.25 -9.23 9.50
CA GLN A 150 -1.45 -10.66 9.24
C GLN A 150 -1.55 -10.97 7.73
N SER A 151 -1.88 -9.96 6.92
CA SER A 151 -1.96 -10.07 5.47
C SER A 151 -0.60 -9.93 4.78
N SER A 152 0.46 -9.50 5.47
CA SER A 152 1.75 -9.15 4.86
C SER A 152 2.36 -10.29 4.03
N GLU A 153 2.30 -11.53 4.55
CA GLU A 153 2.82 -12.70 3.83
C GLU A 153 2.01 -12.99 2.55
N ALA A 154 0.67 -12.93 2.65
CA ALA A 154 -0.20 -13.14 1.50
C ALA A 154 0.01 -12.05 0.43
N THR A 155 0.12 -10.78 0.83
CA THR A 155 0.43 -9.66 -0.06
C THR A 155 1.78 -9.84 -0.75
N ALA A 156 2.83 -10.21 -0.02
CA ALA A 156 4.15 -10.45 -0.59
C ALA A 156 4.15 -11.63 -1.58
N ASN A 157 3.43 -12.72 -1.26
CA ASN A 157 3.30 -13.86 -2.16
C ASN A 157 2.59 -13.48 -3.48
N LEU A 158 1.57 -12.61 -3.43
CA LEU A 158 0.92 -12.09 -4.63
C LEU A 158 1.87 -11.23 -5.48
N VAL A 159 2.79 -10.48 -4.86
CA VAL A 159 3.82 -9.73 -5.58
C VAL A 159 4.77 -10.66 -6.30
N VAL A 160 5.27 -11.69 -5.61
CA VAL A 160 6.15 -12.70 -6.23
C VAL A 160 5.45 -13.36 -7.41
N GLN A 161 4.19 -13.76 -7.27
CA GLN A 161 3.40 -14.33 -8.37
C GLN A 161 3.17 -13.35 -9.53
N ALA A 162 3.15 -12.05 -9.27
CA ALA A 162 2.99 -11.02 -10.30
C ALA A 162 4.27 -10.77 -11.10
N LEU A 163 5.44 -11.14 -10.55
CA LEU A 163 6.74 -10.99 -11.19
C LEU A 163 7.12 -12.15 -12.12
N GLY A 164 6.45 -13.31 -12.00
CA GLY A 164 6.72 -14.51 -12.81
C GLY A 164 7.51 -15.56 -12.04
#